data_AF-A0A7J2R0S4-F1
#
_entry.id   AF-A0A7J2R0S4-F1
#
_cell.length_a   1.000
_cell.length_b   1.000
_cell.length_c   1.000
_cell.angle_alpha   90.00
_cell.angle_beta   90.00
_cell.angle_gamma   90.00
#
_symmetry.space_group_name_H-M   'P 1'
#
loop_
_entity.id
_entity.type
_entity.pdbx_description
1 polymer ?
#
loop_
_entity_poly.entity_id
_entity_poly.type
_entity_poly.pdbx_seq_one_letter_code
_entity_poly.pdbx_strand_id
1 'polypeptide(L)'
;MRLINLYNDKRNMYKFIRNEKGELKIETDNSFFPYYYTQDPNGEFKSFDGKSLRKVFVSNPGDIRKRRQDTDYEADLLFTKRYMIDKVKQLDKCPIKIAWVDIEVQAPEMPDATKAKYPISCISVGNSFTKVIKTFWLPNYKSEYELITDFINFMKTEEFDLMVGWNMVLFDYPYMYNRYPDLAEKLSIIGKSRYGQYDINYPAGISVVDYYTWFKKITLNREPSYKLDDIAQKYLKDKEWGRSDFGKLTDDIRLKNINDIKRMMKLEEKFKIIAYYDKLRRLSKVEWEDMIYNMRIIDMLLLAEAKNQNVILPMQPKEERGTLEDKAEFEGAYRDALKLGCFTDGVGSYDLSSAYPSMIVDFCLDPSNIHVLTRDYEKEDKF
;
A
#
# COMPACT_ATOMS: atom_id res chain seq x y z
N MET A 1 4.78 -18.03 -7.88
CA MET A 1 4.28 -18.37 -6.53
C MET A 1 2.95 -17.66 -6.29
N ARG A 2 1.93 -18.33 -5.74
CA ARG A 2 0.62 -17.75 -5.39
C ARG A 2 0.62 -17.04 -4.03
N LEU A 3 1.59 -16.17 -3.83
CA LEU A 3 1.81 -15.46 -2.58
C LEU A 3 0.89 -14.24 -2.49
N ILE A 4 0.16 -14.14 -1.37
CA ILE A 4 -0.71 -13.00 -1.08
C ILE A 4 -0.02 -12.02 -0.15
N ASN A 5 0.39 -12.49 1.04
CA ASN A 5 1.05 -11.71 2.07
C ASN A 5 2.37 -12.35 2.49
N LEU A 6 3.30 -11.54 2.97
CA LEU A 6 4.61 -11.97 3.45
C LEU A 6 4.88 -11.30 4.79
N TYR A 7 5.47 -12.03 5.71
CA TYR A 7 5.90 -11.51 7.02
C TYR A 7 7.24 -12.11 7.40
N ASN A 8 8.03 -11.39 8.19
CA ASN A 8 9.23 -11.94 8.79
C ASN A 8 9.23 -11.72 10.30
N ASP A 9 9.55 -12.78 11.06
CA ASP A 9 9.94 -12.66 12.47
C ASP A 9 11.44 -12.96 12.55
N LYS A 10 12.22 -11.90 12.78
CA LYS A 10 13.67 -11.91 12.56
C LYS A 10 13.96 -12.43 11.15
N ARG A 11 14.69 -13.54 11.03
CA ARG A 11 15.08 -14.17 9.75
C ARG A 11 14.02 -15.16 9.22
N ASN A 12 13.07 -15.59 10.05
CA ASN A 12 12.05 -16.54 9.62
C ASN A 12 11.01 -15.82 8.75
N MET A 13 10.91 -16.23 7.49
CA MET A 13 9.90 -15.76 6.56
C MET A 13 8.64 -16.61 6.67
N TYR A 14 7.47 -15.97 6.71
CA TYR A 14 6.15 -16.59 6.67
C TYR A 14 5.45 -16.17 5.39
N LYS A 15 5.19 -17.14 4.52
CA LYS A 15 4.54 -16.97 3.22
C LYS A 15 3.07 -17.37 3.34
N PHE A 16 2.15 -16.44 3.09
CA PHE A 16 0.71 -16.69 3.07
C PHE A 16 0.27 -16.93 1.63
N ILE A 17 0.02 -18.19 1.29
CA ILE A 17 -0.19 -18.67 -0.09
C ILE A 17 -1.61 -19.20 -0.22
N ARG A 18 -2.31 -18.85 -1.30
CA ARG A 18 -3.58 -19.48 -1.66
C ARG A 18 -3.43 -20.46 -2.80
N ASN A 19 -4.08 -21.62 -2.68
CA ASN A 19 -4.22 -22.53 -3.81
C ASN A 19 -5.35 -22.07 -4.75
N GLU A 20 -5.57 -22.82 -5.84
CA GLU A 20 -6.63 -22.52 -6.82
C GLU A 20 -8.05 -22.57 -6.25
N LYS A 21 -8.27 -23.40 -5.23
CA LYS A 21 -9.54 -23.54 -4.52
C LYS A 21 -9.78 -22.41 -3.51
N GLY A 22 -8.78 -21.54 -3.31
CA GLY A 22 -8.83 -20.48 -2.33
C GLY A 22 -8.58 -20.96 -0.90
N GLU A 23 -7.93 -22.10 -0.68
CA GLU A 23 -7.50 -22.55 0.66
C GLU A 23 -6.16 -21.89 1.01
N LEU A 24 -6.02 -21.40 2.26
CA LEU A 24 -4.80 -20.78 2.75
C LEU A 24 -3.79 -21.85 3.16
N LYS A 25 -2.53 -21.66 2.77
CA LYS A 25 -1.37 -22.41 3.25
C LYS A 25 -0.31 -21.42 3.73
N ILE A 26 0.20 -21.66 4.94
CA ILE A 26 1.30 -20.88 5.49
C ILE A 26 2.58 -21.72 5.42
N GLU A 27 3.58 -21.20 4.72
CA GLU A 27 4.89 -21.84 4.62
C GLU A 27 5.96 -20.98 5.27
N THR A 28 6.91 -21.61 5.97
CA THR A 28 8.05 -20.92 6.56
C THR A 28 9.33 -21.13 5.76
N ASP A 29 10.21 -20.13 5.78
CA ASP A 29 11.55 -20.21 5.18
C ASP A 29 12.56 -19.47 6.07
N ASN A 30 13.54 -20.22 6.60
CA ASN A 30 14.65 -19.70 7.39
C ASN A 30 16.01 -19.92 6.69
N SER A 31 16.00 -20.24 5.39
CA SER A 31 17.21 -20.42 4.59
C SER A 31 17.74 -19.10 4.03
N PHE A 32 16.92 -18.04 4.02
CA PHE A 32 17.29 -16.74 3.49
C PHE A 32 18.02 -15.90 4.53
N PHE A 33 19.25 -15.47 4.22
CA PHE A 33 20.04 -14.62 5.10
C PHE A 33 19.93 -13.15 4.68
N PRO A 34 19.71 -12.22 5.63
CA PRO A 34 19.77 -10.80 5.35
C PRO A 34 21.18 -10.39 4.94
N TYR A 35 21.27 -9.49 3.95
CA TYR A 35 22.54 -8.97 3.47
C TYR A 35 22.38 -7.56 2.89
N TYR A 36 23.52 -6.89 2.73
CA TYR A 36 23.68 -5.63 2.00
C TYR A 36 25.04 -5.63 1.27
N TYR A 37 25.39 -4.54 0.60
CA TYR A 37 26.68 -4.43 -0.09
C TYR A 37 27.50 -3.25 0.43
N THR A 38 28.82 -3.45 0.52
CA THR A 38 29.81 -2.42 0.89
C THR A 38 30.85 -2.33 -0.19
N GLN A 39 31.45 -1.16 -0.37
CA GLN A 39 32.56 -0.98 -1.31
C GLN A 39 33.76 -1.85 -0.93
N ASP A 40 34.35 -2.50 -1.93
CA ASP A 40 35.57 -3.31 -1.81
C ASP A 40 36.28 -3.32 -3.18
N PRO A 41 37.53 -2.85 -3.29
CA PRO A 41 38.29 -2.86 -4.55
C PRO A 41 38.34 -4.23 -5.24
N ASN A 42 38.33 -5.32 -4.47
CA ASN A 42 38.36 -6.69 -4.96
C ASN A 42 36.97 -7.34 -5.04
N GLY A 43 35.91 -6.55 -4.86
CA GLY A 43 34.53 -7.02 -4.88
C GLY A 43 34.06 -7.47 -6.26
N GLU A 44 33.26 -8.55 -6.28
CA GLU A 44 32.71 -9.16 -7.51
C GLU A 44 31.46 -8.44 -8.04
N PHE A 45 30.79 -7.63 -7.22
CA PHE A 45 29.56 -6.92 -7.59
C PHE A 45 29.88 -5.50 -8.05
N LYS A 46 29.01 -4.93 -8.88
CA LYS A 46 29.15 -3.55 -9.39
C LYS A 46 27.97 -2.70 -8.99
N SER A 47 28.25 -1.50 -8.46
CA SER A 47 27.23 -0.46 -8.30
C SER A 47 26.81 0.13 -9.64
N PHE A 48 25.72 0.91 -9.63
CA PHE A 48 25.24 1.66 -10.80
C PHE A 48 26.28 2.64 -11.38
N ASP A 49 27.24 3.12 -10.58
CA ASP A 49 28.34 3.99 -10.98
C ASP A 49 29.69 3.25 -11.14
N GLY A 50 29.67 1.91 -11.23
CA GLY A 50 30.82 1.08 -11.59
C GLY A 50 31.80 0.72 -10.45
N LYS A 51 31.53 1.13 -9.21
CA LYS A 51 32.35 0.77 -8.05
C LYS A 51 32.25 -0.72 -7.74
N SER A 52 33.38 -1.34 -7.41
CA SER A 52 33.43 -2.73 -6.94
C SER A 52 32.87 -2.84 -5.52
N LEU A 53 31.98 -3.81 -5.30
CA LEU A 53 31.31 -4.06 -4.04
C LEU A 53 31.44 -5.54 -3.63
N ARG A 54 31.43 -5.79 -2.32
CA ARG A 54 31.24 -7.14 -1.76
C ARG A 54 29.92 -7.25 -1.03
N LYS A 55 29.37 -8.46 -0.98
CA LYS A 55 28.16 -8.79 -0.24
C LYS A 55 28.48 -9.07 1.24
N VAL A 56 27.70 -8.52 2.15
CA VAL A 56 27.85 -8.68 3.61
C VAL A 56 26.60 -9.31 4.19
N PHE A 57 26.73 -10.51 4.75
CA PHE A 57 25.64 -11.20 5.43
C PHE A 57 25.58 -10.85 6.92
N VAL A 58 24.37 -10.82 7.47
CA VAL A 58 24.12 -10.68 8.91
C VAL A 58 23.14 -11.75 9.40
N SER A 59 23.08 -11.96 10.72
CA SER A 59 22.23 -13.00 11.31
C SER A 59 20.75 -12.65 11.31
N ASN A 60 20.40 -11.38 11.58
CA ASN A 60 19.02 -10.90 11.61
C ASN A 60 18.86 -9.60 10.79
N PRO A 61 17.67 -9.33 10.22
CA PRO A 61 17.44 -8.10 9.45
C PRO A 61 17.78 -6.81 10.21
N GLY A 62 17.43 -6.75 11.50
CA GLY A 62 17.71 -5.60 12.35
C GLY A 62 19.20 -5.31 12.57
N ASP A 63 20.08 -6.27 12.30
CA ASP A 63 21.52 -6.10 12.43
C ASP A 63 22.13 -5.29 11.26
N ILE A 64 21.44 -5.21 10.11
CA ILE A 64 21.87 -4.37 8.98
C ILE A 64 21.91 -2.90 9.42
N ARG A 65 20.83 -2.39 10.03
CA ARG A 65 20.74 -0.99 10.49
C ARG A 65 21.83 -0.62 11.50
N LYS A 66 22.32 -1.58 12.29
CA LYS A 66 23.37 -1.38 13.30
C LYS A 66 24.78 -1.36 12.71
N ARG A 67 24.97 -1.97 11.53
CA ARG A 67 26.30 -2.22 10.93
C ARG A 67 26.55 -1.42 9.67
N ARG A 68 25.50 -1.05 8.94
CA ARG A 68 25.60 -0.30 7.69
C ARG A 68 26.21 1.08 7.91
N GLN A 69 26.96 1.52 6.90
CA GLN A 69 27.44 2.88 6.72
C GLN A 69 26.55 3.61 5.70
N ASP A 70 26.70 4.92 5.59
CA ASP A 70 25.89 5.74 4.67
C ASP A 70 26.32 5.60 3.21
N THR A 71 27.50 5.03 2.99
CA THR A 71 28.08 4.70 1.69
C THR A 71 27.76 3.28 1.25
N ASP A 72 27.05 2.50 2.07
CA ASP A 72 26.62 1.16 1.71
C ASP A 72 25.46 1.19 0.71
N TYR A 73 25.23 0.04 0.08
CA TYR A 73 24.27 -0.11 -1.00
C TYR A 73 23.19 -1.11 -0.62
N GLU A 74 21.95 -0.76 -0.99
CA GLU A 74 20.72 -1.51 -0.71
C GLU A 74 20.55 -1.98 0.76
N ALA A 75 21.18 -1.30 1.73
CA ALA A 75 21.14 -1.65 3.15
C ALA A 75 19.94 -1.02 3.90
N ASP A 76 19.09 -0.29 3.20
CA ASP A 76 17.76 0.21 3.59
C ASP A 76 16.61 -0.64 3.07
N LEU A 77 16.88 -1.63 2.22
CA LEU A 77 15.85 -2.51 1.73
C LEU A 77 15.29 -3.40 2.84
N LEU A 78 13.98 -3.35 3.02
CA LEU A 78 13.27 -4.22 3.95
C LEU A 78 13.50 -5.69 3.59
N PHE A 79 13.62 -6.54 4.62
CA PHE A 79 13.93 -7.96 4.42
C PHE A 79 12.86 -8.70 3.59
N THR A 80 11.58 -8.34 3.76
CA THR A 80 10.47 -8.87 2.93
C THR A 80 10.64 -8.48 1.46
N LYS A 81 10.95 -7.22 1.16
CA LYS A 81 11.22 -6.74 -0.21
C LYS A 81 12.41 -7.43 -0.84
N ARG A 82 13.51 -7.55 -0.08
CA ARG A 82 14.69 -8.31 -0.50
C ARG A 82 14.33 -9.77 -0.82
N TYR A 83 13.55 -10.43 0.02
CA TYR A 83 13.07 -11.80 -0.24
C TYR A 83 12.23 -11.88 -1.53
N MET A 84 11.36 -10.90 -1.77
CA MET A 84 10.55 -10.83 -3.00
C MET A 84 11.42 -10.71 -4.26
N ILE A 85 12.45 -9.88 -4.22
CA ILE A 85 13.42 -9.72 -5.32
C ILE A 85 14.26 -11.01 -5.50
N ASP A 86 14.60 -11.68 -4.40
CA ASP A 86 15.54 -12.81 -4.40
C ASP A 86 14.97 -14.18 -4.66
N LYS A 87 13.84 -14.48 -4.04
CA LYS A 87 13.27 -15.82 -4.02
C LYS A 87 11.99 -15.92 -4.82
N VAL A 88 11.32 -14.80 -5.09
CA VAL A 88 10.04 -14.78 -5.79
C VAL A 88 10.24 -14.35 -7.24
N LYS A 89 10.45 -15.32 -8.14
CA LYS A 89 10.58 -15.05 -9.59
C LYS A 89 9.35 -14.32 -10.14
N GLN A 90 8.16 -14.82 -9.83
CA GLN A 90 6.89 -14.25 -10.27
C GLN A 90 5.79 -14.47 -9.22
N LEU A 91 4.83 -13.55 -9.18
CA LEU A 91 3.59 -13.72 -8.44
C LEU A 91 2.49 -14.20 -9.39
N ASP A 92 1.98 -15.40 -9.12
CA ASP A 92 0.92 -16.00 -9.91
C ASP A 92 -0.43 -15.45 -9.45
N LYS A 93 -1.35 -15.27 -10.39
CA LYS A 93 -2.73 -14.95 -10.06
C LYS A 93 -3.33 -16.06 -9.19
N CYS A 94 -4.01 -15.67 -8.13
CA CYS A 94 -4.70 -16.58 -7.22
C CYS A 94 -5.94 -15.90 -6.63
N PRO A 95 -6.88 -16.68 -6.06
CA PRO A 95 -8.00 -16.11 -5.31
C PRO A 95 -7.50 -15.30 -4.12
N ILE A 96 -8.14 -14.15 -3.87
CA ILE A 96 -7.84 -13.26 -2.73
C ILE A 96 -9.13 -13.12 -1.92
N LYS A 97 -9.12 -13.56 -0.66
CA LYS A 97 -10.28 -13.51 0.23
C LYS A 97 -10.26 -12.20 1.01
N ILE A 98 -11.16 -11.31 0.64
CA ILE A 98 -11.38 -10.00 1.26
C ILE A 98 -12.48 -10.09 2.31
N ALA A 99 -12.20 -9.49 3.48
CA ALA A 99 -13.17 -9.04 4.46
C ALA A 99 -13.46 -7.55 4.20
N TRP A 100 -14.68 -7.23 3.77
CA TRP A 100 -15.18 -5.87 3.72
C TRP A 100 -15.65 -5.48 5.11
N VAL A 101 -14.98 -4.55 5.78
CA VAL A 101 -15.22 -4.22 7.18
C VAL A 101 -15.62 -2.76 7.32
N ASP A 102 -16.60 -2.52 8.19
CA ASP A 102 -17.08 -1.21 8.62
C ASP A 102 -17.54 -1.34 10.08
N ILE A 103 -17.25 -0.32 10.90
CA ILE A 103 -17.70 -0.25 12.30
C ILE A 103 -18.67 0.91 12.52
N GLU A 104 -19.51 0.78 13.55
CA GLU A 104 -20.27 1.90 14.09
C GLU A 104 -19.96 2.06 15.57
N VAL A 105 -19.79 3.30 16.01
CA VAL A 105 -19.44 3.65 17.39
C VAL A 105 -20.62 4.37 18.04
N GLN A 106 -21.06 3.90 19.21
CA GLN A 106 -22.11 4.58 19.95
C GLN A 106 -21.52 5.79 20.68
N ALA A 107 -21.61 6.97 20.09
CA ALA A 107 -21.04 8.20 20.61
C ALA A 107 -22.02 9.38 20.51
N PRO A 108 -22.07 10.27 21.51
CA PRO A 108 -22.86 11.51 21.45
C PRO A 108 -22.20 12.60 20.58
N GLU A 109 -20.93 12.41 20.23
CA GLU A 109 -20.09 13.33 19.45
C GLU A 109 -19.29 12.55 18.41
N MET A 110 -18.60 13.25 17.50
CA MET A 110 -17.75 12.59 16.50
C MET A 110 -16.63 11.80 17.22
N PRO A 111 -16.58 10.46 17.05
CA PRO A 111 -15.58 9.65 17.71
C PRO A 111 -14.17 9.91 17.16
N ASP A 112 -13.19 10.00 18.06
CA ASP A 112 -11.76 10.13 17.73
C ASP A 112 -11.10 8.74 17.79
N ALA A 113 -10.58 8.26 16.66
CA ALA A 113 -9.98 6.94 16.54
C ALA A 113 -8.67 6.78 17.34
N THR A 114 -7.96 7.87 17.64
CA THR A 114 -6.74 7.83 18.45
C THR A 114 -7.05 7.61 19.93
N LYS A 115 -8.22 8.06 20.40
CA LYS A 115 -8.66 7.95 21.80
C LYS A 115 -9.56 6.75 22.03
N ALA A 116 -10.34 6.36 21.00
CA ALA A 116 -11.27 5.23 21.01
C ALA A 116 -12.15 5.15 22.27
N LYS A 117 -12.64 6.30 22.75
CA LYS A 117 -13.34 6.46 24.04
C LYS A 117 -14.66 5.68 24.14
N TYR A 118 -15.41 5.63 23.05
CA TYR A 118 -16.80 5.18 23.02
C TYR A 118 -16.90 3.71 22.56
N PRO A 119 -17.94 2.98 22.98
CA PRO A 119 -18.10 1.58 22.62
C PRO A 119 -18.40 1.40 21.13
N ILE A 120 -17.76 0.40 20.53
CA ILE A 120 -18.12 -0.14 19.22
C ILE A 120 -19.49 -0.82 19.37
N SER A 121 -20.47 -0.26 18.67
CA SER A 121 -21.85 -0.71 18.67
C SER A 121 -22.11 -1.79 17.64
N CYS A 122 -21.44 -1.73 16.49
CA CYS A 122 -21.65 -2.63 15.38
C CYS A 122 -20.34 -2.88 14.64
N ILE A 123 -20.13 -4.11 14.17
CA ILE A 123 -19.11 -4.46 13.18
C ILE A 123 -19.82 -5.30 12.12
N SER A 124 -19.70 -4.95 10.84
CA SER A 124 -20.16 -5.82 9.74
C SER A 124 -18.99 -6.25 8.89
N VAL A 125 -19.01 -7.51 8.47
CA VAL A 125 -17.98 -8.11 7.63
C VAL A 125 -18.61 -8.78 6.43
N GLY A 126 -18.37 -8.24 5.23
CA GLY A 126 -18.73 -8.85 3.96
C GLY A 126 -17.66 -9.81 3.48
N ASN A 127 -18.00 -11.08 3.31
CA ASN A 127 -17.08 -12.11 2.83
C ASN A 127 -17.08 -12.17 1.30
N SER A 128 -15.95 -11.86 0.67
CA SER A 128 -15.85 -11.83 -0.79
C SER A 128 -16.02 -13.17 -1.49
N PHE A 129 -15.78 -14.31 -0.82
CA PHE A 129 -15.95 -15.65 -1.41
C PHE A 129 -17.40 -16.12 -1.32
N THR A 130 -18.01 -16.02 -0.13
CA THR A 130 -19.38 -16.50 0.10
C THR A 130 -20.44 -15.47 -0.26
N LYS A 131 -20.07 -14.19 -0.39
CA LYS A 131 -20.96 -13.02 -0.54
C LYS A 131 -21.91 -12.80 0.64
N VAL A 132 -21.66 -13.46 1.77
CA VAL A 132 -22.43 -13.31 3.02
C VAL A 132 -21.86 -12.18 3.87
N ILE A 133 -22.75 -11.42 4.50
CA ILE A 133 -22.39 -10.40 5.49
C ILE A 133 -22.68 -10.98 6.89
N LYS A 134 -21.66 -11.03 7.75
CA LYS A 134 -21.84 -11.31 9.18
C LYS A 134 -21.79 -9.99 9.95
N THR A 135 -22.76 -9.77 10.84
CA THR A 135 -22.86 -8.55 11.64
C THR A 135 -22.82 -8.89 13.12
N PHE A 136 -21.94 -8.21 13.84
CA PHE A 136 -21.74 -8.28 15.28
C PHE A 136 -22.36 -7.03 15.90
N TRP A 137 -23.54 -7.16 16.48
CA TRP A 137 -24.34 -6.05 16.99
C TRP A 137 -24.38 -6.06 18.52
N LEU A 138 -23.90 -5.01 19.18
CA LEU A 138 -23.66 -4.94 20.63
C LEU A 138 -24.84 -5.42 21.50
N PRO A 139 -26.10 -5.05 21.22
CA PRO A 139 -27.26 -5.59 21.94
C PRO A 139 -27.42 -7.11 21.93
N ASN A 140 -26.77 -7.84 21.01
CA ASN A 140 -26.78 -9.30 20.98
C ASN A 140 -25.70 -9.94 21.87
N TYR A 141 -24.84 -9.15 22.49
CA TYR A 141 -23.73 -9.61 23.32
C TYR A 141 -23.86 -9.06 24.75
N LYS A 142 -23.30 -9.77 25.73
CA LYS A 142 -23.33 -9.29 27.13
C LYS A 142 -22.35 -8.15 27.36
N SER A 143 -21.31 -8.07 26.53
CA SER A 143 -20.29 -7.03 26.58
C SER A 143 -19.68 -6.82 25.22
N GLU A 144 -19.05 -5.66 25.04
CA GLU A 144 -18.26 -5.37 23.86
C GLU A 144 -17.04 -6.31 23.72
N TYR A 145 -16.51 -6.82 24.85
CA TYR A 145 -15.44 -7.81 24.84
C TYR A 145 -15.88 -9.14 24.19
N GLU A 146 -17.10 -9.60 24.46
CA GLU A 146 -17.66 -10.77 23.78
C GLU A 146 -17.86 -10.51 22.28
N LEU A 147 -18.34 -9.31 21.93
CA LEU A 147 -18.51 -8.88 20.53
C LEU A 147 -17.19 -8.93 19.76
N ILE A 148 -16.14 -8.27 20.27
CA ILE A 148 -14.84 -8.24 19.58
C ILE A 148 -14.20 -9.63 19.51
N THR A 149 -14.42 -10.47 20.53
CA THR A 149 -13.92 -11.84 20.55
C THR A 149 -14.58 -12.71 19.47
N ASP A 150 -15.90 -12.61 19.28
CA ASP A 150 -16.61 -13.31 18.19
C ASP A 150 -16.18 -12.78 16.82
N PHE A 151 -15.97 -11.46 16.68
CA PHE A 151 -15.41 -10.87 15.46
C PHE A 151 -14.03 -11.45 15.13
N ILE A 152 -13.11 -11.47 16.10
CA ILE A 152 -11.76 -12.04 15.92
C ILE A 152 -11.85 -13.52 15.54
N ASN A 153 -12.68 -14.31 16.23
CA ASN A 153 -12.85 -15.74 15.94
C ASN A 153 -13.38 -15.97 14.53
N PHE A 154 -14.32 -15.15 14.08
CA PHE A 154 -14.82 -15.18 12.70
C PHE A 154 -13.71 -14.85 11.69
N MET A 155 -12.95 -13.77 11.91
CA MET A 155 -11.85 -13.37 11.02
C MET A 155 -10.79 -14.48 10.88
N LYS A 156 -10.45 -15.17 11.98
CA LYS A 156 -9.51 -16.30 11.97
C LYS A 156 -10.09 -17.53 11.27
N THR A 157 -11.36 -17.86 11.55
CA THR A 157 -12.03 -19.04 10.96
C THR A 157 -12.19 -18.90 9.46
N GLU A 158 -12.49 -17.69 9.00
CA GLU A 158 -12.60 -17.39 7.57
C GLU A 158 -11.25 -17.22 6.89
N GLU A 159 -10.16 -17.05 7.65
CA GLU A 159 -8.80 -16.91 7.15
C GLU A 159 -8.68 -15.81 6.09
N PHE A 160 -9.19 -14.59 6.32
CA PHE A 160 -9.12 -13.52 5.32
C PHE A 160 -7.69 -13.09 4.99
N ASP A 161 -7.43 -12.69 3.74
CA ASP A 161 -6.13 -12.14 3.31
C ASP A 161 -6.07 -10.62 3.43
N LEU A 162 -7.19 -9.95 3.15
CA LEU A 162 -7.31 -8.51 3.15
C LEU A 162 -8.45 -8.09 4.07
N MET A 163 -8.23 -7.05 4.86
CA MET A 163 -9.26 -6.29 5.55
C MET A 163 -9.40 -4.95 4.85
N VAL A 164 -10.53 -4.73 4.20
CA VAL A 164 -10.78 -3.60 3.31
C VAL A 164 -11.99 -2.82 3.82
N GLY A 165 -11.90 -1.50 3.89
CA GLY A 165 -13.04 -0.65 4.23
C GLY A 165 -12.93 0.75 3.65
N TRP A 166 -13.91 1.61 3.93
CA TRP A 166 -13.94 2.99 3.48
C TRP A 166 -13.48 3.91 4.60
N ASN A 167 -12.30 4.51 4.47
CA ASN A 167 -11.58 5.21 5.55
C ASN A 167 -11.00 4.26 6.63
N MET A 168 -10.76 3.00 6.26
CA MET A 168 -10.31 1.91 7.14
C MET A 168 -9.03 2.24 7.91
N VAL A 169 -8.06 2.86 7.23
CA VAL A 169 -6.72 3.11 7.77
C VAL A 169 -6.68 4.32 8.71
N LEU A 170 -7.61 5.28 8.57
CA LEU A 170 -7.66 6.48 9.41
C LEU A 170 -8.72 6.41 10.52
N PHE A 171 -9.69 5.50 10.42
CA PHE A 171 -10.77 5.38 11.39
C PHE A 171 -10.96 3.95 11.90
N ASP A 172 -11.60 3.05 11.15
CA ASP A 172 -12.09 1.76 11.65
C ASP A 172 -11.00 0.90 12.31
N TYR A 173 -9.89 0.67 11.61
CA TYR A 173 -8.81 -0.15 12.15
C TYR A 173 -8.08 0.53 13.32
N PRO A 174 -7.64 1.81 13.23
CA PRO A 174 -7.10 2.51 14.39
C PRO A 174 -8.06 2.54 15.59
N TYR A 175 -9.37 2.70 15.38
CA TYR A 175 -10.36 2.71 16.44
C TYR A 175 -10.41 1.36 17.16
N MET A 176 -10.52 0.27 16.39
CA MET A 176 -10.51 -1.09 16.95
C MET A 176 -9.18 -1.39 17.67
N TYR A 177 -8.04 -1.01 17.08
CA TYR A 177 -6.72 -1.25 17.65
C TYR A 177 -6.49 -0.47 18.95
N ASN A 178 -6.81 0.82 18.99
CA ASN A 178 -6.63 1.63 20.20
C ASN A 178 -7.59 1.22 21.32
N ARG A 179 -8.76 0.67 20.96
CA ARG A 179 -9.70 0.10 21.93
C ARG A 179 -9.28 -1.28 22.43
N TYR A 180 -8.65 -2.08 21.56
CA TYR A 180 -8.16 -3.43 21.84
C TYR A 180 -6.70 -3.57 21.37
N PRO A 181 -5.70 -3.17 22.18
CA PRO A 181 -4.30 -3.09 21.73
C PRO A 181 -3.66 -4.41 21.28
N ASP A 182 -4.23 -5.57 21.66
CA ASP A 182 -3.78 -6.89 21.23
C ASP A 182 -4.55 -7.45 20.01
N LEU A 183 -5.36 -6.61 19.36
CA LEU A 183 -6.18 -6.96 18.20
C LEU A 183 -5.32 -7.51 17.05
N ALA A 184 -4.17 -6.89 16.77
CA ALA A 184 -3.33 -7.26 15.64
C ALA A 184 -2.80 -8.70 15.77
N GLU A 185 -2.24 -9.05 16.94
CA GLU A 185 -1.78 -10.40 17.22
C GLU A 185 -2.94 -11.40 17.21
N LYS A 186 -4.09 -11.02 17.78
CA LYS A 186 -5.27 -11.89 17.85
C LYS A 186 -5.89 -12.19 16.50
N LEU A 187 -5.95 -11.21 15.60
CA LEU A 187 -6.46 -11.38 14.23
C LEU A 187 -5.54 -12.27 13.38
N SER A 188 -4.23 -12.24 13.65
CA SER A 188 -3.28 -13.08 12.91
C SER A 188 -3.43 -14.57 13.25
N ILE A 189 -3.48 -15.41 12.22
CA ILE A 189 -3.52 -16.88 12.37
C ILE A 189 -2.25 -17.40 13.07
N ILE A 190 -1.11 -16.74 12.87
CA ILE A 190 0.17 -17.11 13.49
C ILE A 190 0.42 -16.39 14.82
N GLY A 191 -0.54 -15.59 15.30
CA GLY A 191 -0.40 -14.87 16.59
C GLY A 191 0.67 -13.78 16.58
N LYS A 192 0.95 -13.17 15.42
CA LYS A 192 2.00 -12.17 15.25
C LYS A 192 1.44 -10.89 14.64
N SER A 193 2.10 -9.77 14.95
CA SER A 193 1.82 -8.48 14.35
C SER A 193 3.05 -7.94 13.62
N ARG A 194 2.84 -6.94 12.78
CA ARG A 194 3.86 -6.20 12.05
C ARG A 194 3.55 -4.71 12.11
N TYR A 195 4.57 -3.88 11.96
CA TYR A 195 4.37 -2.44 11.90
C TYR A 195 3.50 -2.07 10.68
N GLY A 196 2.42 -1.33 10.92
CA GLY A 196 1.49 -0.84 9.90
C GLY A 196 1.75 0.62 9.54
N GLN A 197 0.69 1.39 9.28
CA GLN A 197 0.75 2.83 9.10
C GLN A 197 0.45 3.55 10.41
N TYR A 198 0.88 4.81 10.58
CA TYR A 198 0.53 5.66 11.74
C TYR A 198 0.84 5.05 13.12
N ASP A 199 2.00 4.40 13.27
CA ASP A 199 2.47 3.79 14.53
C ASP A 199 1.54 2.73 15.15
N ILE A 200 0.62 2.16 14.37
CA ILE A 200 -0.21 1.04 14.79
C ILE A 200 0.23 -0.25 14.11
N ASN A 201 0.15 -1.36 14.84
CA ASN A 201 0.52 -2.66 14.30
C ASN A 201 -0.64 -3.28 13.52
N TYR A 202 -0.32 -3.94 12.41
CA TYR A 202 -1.23 -4.74 11.60
C TYR A 202 -1.04 -6.24 11.89
N PRO A 203 -2.09 -7.06 11.75
CA PRO A 203 -1.96 -8.52 11.81
C PRO A 203 -0.97 -9.05 10.77
N ALA A 204 -0.05 -9.93 11.19
CA ALA A 204 0.77 -10.67 10.24
C ALA A 204 -0.12 -11.62 9.44
N GLY A 205 -0.03 -11.56 8.10
CA GLY A 205 -0.82 -12.38 7.20
C GLY A 205 -2.12 -11.77 6.70
N ILE A 206 -2.53 -10.60 7.22
CA ILE A 206 -3.66 -9.84 6.71
C ILE A 206 -3.18 -8.44 6.34
N SER A 207 -3.48 -8.01 5.12
CA SER A 207 -3.21 -6.62 4.71
C SER A 207 -4.41 -5.73 5.03
N VAL A 208 -4.16 -4.57 5.62
CA VAL A 208 -5.19 -3.58 5.98
C VAL A 208 -5.21 -2.50 4.91
N VAL A 209 -6.30 -2.43 4.15
CA VAL A 209 -6.40 -1.63 2.94
C VAL A 209 -7.53 -0.63 3.06
N ASP A 210 -7.24 0.61 2.70
CA ASP A 210 -8.26 1.65 2.61
C ASP A 210 -8.77 1.80 1.17
N TYR A 211 -10.00 1.33 0.95
CA TYR A 211 -10.69 1.42 -0.33
C TYR A 211 -11.01 2.87 -0.71
N TYR A 212 -11.24 3.75 0.28
CA TYR A 212 -11.46 5.19 0.04
C TYR A 212 -10.23 5.82 -0.62
N THR A 213 -9.04 5.61 -0.06
CA THR A 213 -7.80 6.14 -0.64
C THR A 213 -7.53 5.60 -2.04
N TRP A 214 -7.76 4.31 -2.26
CA TRP A 214 -7.66 3.70 -3.59
C TRP A 214 -8.66 4.28 -4.58
N PHE A 215 -9.91 4.49 -4.16
CA PHE A 215 -10.96 5.10 -4.96
C PHE A 215 -10.63 6.54 -5.34
N LYS A 216 -10.09 7.33 -4.41
CA LYS A 216 -9.59 8.70 -4.68
C LYS A 216 -8.50 8.69 -5.73
N LYS A 217 -7.55 7.74 -5.63
CA LYS A 217 -6.43 7.64 -6.57
C LYS A 217 -6.90 7.33 -7.99
N ILE A 218 -7.80 6.36 -8.17
CA ILE A 218 -8.29 6.00 -9.51
C ILE A 218 -9.20 7.08 -10.12
N THR A 219 -9.87 7.90 -9.29
CA THR A 219 -10.68 9.04 -9.75
C THR A 219 -9.88 10.34 -9.78
N LEU A 220 -8.55 10.28 -9.59
CA LEU A 220 -7.63 11.42 -9.60
C LEU A 220 -8.03 12.55 -8.63
N ASN A 221 -8.69 12.20 -7.53
CA ASN A 221 -9.25 13.13 -6.56
C ASN A 221 -10.22 14.17 -7.17
N ARG A 222 -10.98 13.78 -8.22
CA ARG A 222 -11.87 14.69 -8.96
C ARG A 222 -13.35 14.59 -8.57
N GLU A 223 -13.69 13.77 -7.57
CA GLU A 223 -15.07 13.70 -7.09
C GLU A 223 -15.39 14.90 -6.20
N PRO A 224 -16.62 15.47 -6.31
CA PRO A 224 -17.02 16.61 -5.48
C PRO A 224 -17.15 16.23 -4.00
N SER A 225 -17.46 14.96 -3.71
CA SER A 225 -17.46 14.40 -2.37
C SER A 225 -17.05 12.93 -2.42
N TYR A 226 -16.37 12.48 -1.37
CA TYR A 226 -15.95 11.10 -1.19
C TYR A 226 -16.58 10.44 0.04
N LYS A 227 -17.71 10.97 0.54
CA LYS A 227 -18.54 10.17 1.46
C LYS A 227 -19.05 8.95 0.70
N LEU A 228 -19.07 7.79 1.35
CA LEU A 228 -19.50 6.55 0.72
C LEU A 228 -20.93 6.65 0.16
N ASP A 229 -21.82 7.35 0.87
CA ASP A 229 -23.19 7.62 0.44
C ASP A 229 -23.23 8.40 -0.89
N ASP A 230 -22.51 9.53 -0.99
CA ASP A 230 -22.43 10.34 -2.22
C ASP A 230 -21.86 9.55 -3.41
N ILE A 231 -20.81 8.75 -3.16
CA ILE A 231 -20.21 7.87 -4.17
C ILE A 231 -21.20 6.78 -4.63
N ALA A 232 -21.92 6.17 -3.69
CA ALA A 232 -22.93 5.15 -3.99
C ALA A 232 -24.10 5.74 -4.79
N GLN A 233 -24.59 6.93 -4.43
CA GLN A 233 -25.62 7.62 -5.20
C GLN A 233 -25.16 7.91 -6.65
N LYS A 234 -23.96 8.48 -6.82
CA LYS A 234 -23.44 8.83 -8.15
C LYS A 234 -23.27 7.59 -9.04
N TYR A 235 -22.58 6.58 -8.52
CA TYR A 235 -22.09 5.45 -9.33
C TYR A 235 -22.96 4.21 -9.28
N LEU A 236 -23.68 3.96 -8.20
CA LEU A 236 -24.58 2.81 -8.07
C LEU A 236 -26.05 3.17 -8.27
N LYS A 237 -26.36 4.47 -8.41
CA LYS A 237 -27.76 4.98 -8.40
C LYS A 237 -28.49 4.55 -7.13
N ASP A 238 -27.74 4.43 -6.03
CA ASP A 238 -28.28 4.08 -4.74
C ASP A 238 -29.09 5.24 -4.15
N LYS A 239 -29.95 4.94 -3.18
CA LYS A 239 -30.69 5.97 -2.45
C LYS A 239 -29.84 6.52 -1.31
N GLU A 240 -30.03 7.81 -1.00
CA GLU A 240 -29.50 8.43 0.22
C GLU A 240 -30.02 7.67 1.45
N TRP A 241 -29.15 7.42 2.44
CA TRP A 241 -29.56 6.76 3.69
C TRP A 241 -30.32 7.70 4.64
N GLY A 242 -29.91 8.96 4.70
CA GLY A 242 -30.41 9.95 5.66
C GLY A 242 -29.59 10.02 6.95
N ARG A 243 -30.14 10.68 7.97
CA ARG A 243 -29.44 10.95 9.23
C ARG A 243 -29.74 9.88 10.29
N SER A 244 -28.68 9.25 10.80
CA SER A 244 -28.75 8.33 11.94
C SER A 244 -28.33 9.00 13.25
N ASP A 245 -28.91 8.54 14.37
CA ASP A 245 -28.57 9.00 15.73
C ASP A 245 -27.59 8.01 16.39
N PHE A 246 -26.29 8.27 16.22
CA PHE A 246 -25.21 7.42 16.77
C PHE A 246 -25.13 7.43 18.31
N GLY A 247 -25.86 8.32 19.00
CA GLY A 247 -25.97 8.27 20.45
C GLY A 247 -26.81 7.10 20.96
N LYS A 248 -27.64 6.50 20.10
CA LYS A 248 -28.60 5.46 20.45
C LYS A 248 -28.33 4.16 19.70
N LEU A 249 -28.39 3.04 20.42
CA LEU A 249 -28.36 1.70 19.84
C LEU A 249 -29.72 1.39 19.22
N THR A 250 -29.85 1.65 17.93
CA THR A 250 -31.07 1.35 17.17
C THR A 250 -30.76 0.41 16.02
N ASP A 251 -31.78 -0.30 15.53
CA ASP A 251 -31.64 -1.17 14.36
C ASP A 251 -31.23 -0.39 13.09
N ASP A 252 -31.52 0.91 13.01
CA ASP A 252 -31.07 1.77 11.91
C ASP A 252 -29.55 1.79 11.78
N ILE A 253 -28.82 1.91 12.91
CA ILE A 253 -27.34 1.87 12.93
C ILE A 253 -26.82 0.56 12.36
N ARG A 254 -27.41 -0.57 12.79
CA ARG A 254 -27.05 -1.90 12.28
C ARG A 254 -27.32 -2.03 10.78
N LEU A 255 -28.49 -1.56 10.32
CA LEU A 255 -28.88 -1.63 8.91
C LEU A 255 -28.01 -0.73 8.03
N LYS A 256 -27.61 0.44 8.53
CA LYS A 256 -26.68 1.37 7.86
C LYS A 256 -25.32 0.71 7.66
N ASN A 257 -24.74 0.16 8.72
CA ASN A 257 -23.45 -0.54 8.69
C ASN A 257 -23.46 -1.71 7.67
N ILE A 258 -24.54 -2.50 7.64
CA ILE A 258 -24.73 -3.54 6.62
C ILE A 258 -24.80 -2.94 5.20
N ASN A 259 -25.46 -1.80 5.04
CA ASN A 259 -25.60 -1.13 3.76
C ASN A 259 -24.27 -0.58 3.24
N ASP A 260 -23.42 -0.04 4.10
CA ASP A 260 -22.09 0.45 3.73
C ASP A 260 -21.19 -0.69 3.22
N ILE A 261 -21.25 -1.88 3.85
CA ILE A 261 -20.63 -3.10 3.31
C ILE A 261 -21.16 -3.43 1.91
N LYS A 262 -22.49 -3.42 1.73
CA LYS A 262 -23.12 -3.71 0.41
C LYS A 262 -22.67 -2.71 -0.65
N ARG A 263 -22.58 -1.43 -0.31
CA ARG A 263 -22.09 -0.38 -1.22
C ARG A 263 -20.67 -0.64 -1.66
N MET A 264 -19.76 -0.91 -0.73
CA MET A 264 -18.36 -1.22 -1.06
C MET A 264 -18.24 -2.46 -1.96
N MET A 265 -18.97 -3.54 -1.66
CA MET A 265 -18.98 -4.75 -2.49
C MET A 265 -19.49 -4.47 -3.91
N LYS A 266 -20.57 -3.68 -4.06
CA LYS A 266 -21.11 -3.27 -5.37
C LYS A 266 -20.16 -2.34 -6.13
N LEU A 267 -19.46 -1.43 -5.44
CA LEU A 267 -18.43 -0.59 -6.05
C LEU A 267 -17.29 -1.46 -6.59
N GLU A 268 -16.82 -2.46 -5.84
CA GLU A 268 -15.81 -3.39 -6.36
C GLU A 268 -16.32 -4.22 -7.52
N GLU A 269 -17.59 -4.65 -7.50
CA GLU A 269 -18.19 -5.33 -8.65
C GLU A 269 -18.16 -4.49 -9.92
N LYS A 270 -18.38 -3.18 -9.80
CA LYS A 270 -18.39 -2.23 -10.91
C LYS A 270 -16.99 -1.82 -11.37
N PHE A 271 -16.09 -1.47 -10.45
CA PHE A 271 -14.82 -0.84 -10.76
C PHE A 271 -13.63 -1.80 -10.80
N LYS A 272 -13.73 -2.96 -10.15
CA LYS A 272 -12.67 -3.99 -10.12
C LYS A 272 -11.32 -3.42 -9.64
N ILE A 273 -11.34 -2.56 -8.64
CA ILE A 273 -10.16 -1.83 -8.14
C ILE A 273 -9.15 -2.80 -7.54
N ILE A 274 -9.60 -3.79 -6.78
CA ILE A 274 -8.71 -4.80 -6.19
C ILE A 274 -8.05 -5.63 -7.30
N ALA A 275 -8.80 -6.01 -8.34
CA ALA A 275 -8.25 -6.74 -9.47
C ALA A 275 -7.23 -5.90 -10.27
N TYR A 276 -7.45 -4.59 -10.38
CA TYR A 276 -6.48 -3.67 -10.97
C TYR A 276 -5.19 -3.61 -10.14
N TYR A 277 -5.29 -3.41 -8.82
CA TYR A 277 -4.10 -3.37 -7.97
C TYR A 277 -3.41 -4.73 -7.83
N ASP A 278 -4.09 -5.87 -7.92
CA ASP A 278 -3.42 -7.18 -7.98
C ASP A 278 -2.53 -7.27 -9.22
N LYS A 279 -2.97 -6.76 -10.38
CA LYS A 279 -2.11 -6.75 -11.58
C LYS A 279 -0.84 -5.95 -11.35
N LEU A 280 -0.96 -4.76 -10.75
CA LEU A 280 0.20 -3.93 -10.40
C LEU A 280 1.08 -4.63 -9.36
N ARG A 281 0.49 -5.22 -8.32
CA ARG A 281 1.19 -5.98 -7.28
C ARG A 281 2.01 -7.11 -7.85
N ARG A 282 1.44 -7.89 -8.77
CA ARG A 282 2.14 -9.03 -9.36
C ARG A 282 3.28 -8.60 -10.27
N LEU A 283 3.15 -7.42 -10.89
CA LEU A 283 4.20 -6.80 -11.71
C LEU A 283 5.34 -6.26 -10.83
N SER A 284 5.04 -5.45 -9.82
CA SER A 284 6.05 -4.75 -9.01
C SER A 284 6.47 -5.47 -7.73
N LYS A 285 5.77 -6.54 -7.34
CA LYS A 285 6.05 -7.34 -6.13
C LYS A 285 6.03 -6.54 -4.82
N VAL A 286 5.28 -5.44 -4.78
CA VAL A 286 5.03 -4.65 -3.55
C VAL A 286 3.93 -5.28 -2.69
N GLU A 287 3.80 -4.83 -1.44
CA GLU A 287 2.68 -5.19 -0.56
C GLU A 287 1.40 -4.41 -0.94
N TRP A 288 0.23 -4.87 -0.48
CA TRP A 288 -1.05 -4.22 -0.82
C TRP A 288 -1.11 -2.78 -0.31
N GLU A 289 -0.62 -2.54 0.89
CA GLU A 289 -0.58 -1.22 1.52
C GLU A 289 0.31 -0.22 0.78
N ASP A 290 1.29 -0.70 0.00
CA ASP A 290 2.19 0.15 -0.77
C ASP A 290 1.52 0.77 -2.00
N MET A 291 0.33 0.30 -2.40
CA MET A 291 -0.35 0.74 -3.63
C MET A 291 -0.73 2.21 -3.64
N ILE A 292 -0.77 2.85 -2.47
CA ILE A 292 -0.98 4.29 -2.37
C ILE A 292 0.26 5.09 -2.82
N TYR A 293 1.46 4.51 -2.71
CA TYR A 293 2.74 5.16 -3.00
C TYR A 293 3.32 4.74 -4.36
N ASN A 294 3.14 5.58 -5.39
CA ASN A 294 3.73 5.33 -6.72
C ASN A 294 5.25 5.11 -6.67
N MET A 295 5.95 5.85 -5.82
CA MET A 295 7.39 5.74 -5.64
C MET A 295 7.80 4.32 -5.21
N ARG A 296 7.07 3.67 -4.29
CA ARG A 296 7.39 2.30 -3.83
C ARG A 296 7.21 1.26 -4.95
N ILE A 297 6.25 1.48 -5.84
CA ILE A 297 6.03 0.65 -7.03
C ILE A 297 7.20 0.78 -7.99
N ILE A 298 7.60 2.01 -8.30
CA ILE A 298 8.72 2.31 -9.21
C ILE A 298 10.04 1.77 -8.64
N ASP A 299 10.30 2.02 -7.36
CA ASP A 299 11.51 1.56 -6.65
C ASP A 299 11.68 0.04 -6.73
N MET A 300 10.61 -0.73 -6.47
CA MET A 300 10.68 -2.19 -6.60
C MET A 300 10.88 -2.68 -8.04
N LEU A 301 10.34 -1.96 -9.04
CA LEU A 301 10.58 -2.29 -10.45
C LEU A 301 12.04 -2.02 -10.83
N LEU A 302 12.60 -0.89 -10.40
CA LEU A 302 14.01 -0.55 -10.62
C LEU A 302 14.95 -1.54 -9.93
N LEU A 303 14.69 -1.89 -8.68
CA LEU A 303 15.48 -2.89 -7.94
C LEU A 303 15.43 -4.27 -8.61
N ALA A 304 14.26 -4.67 -9.13
CA ALA A 304 14.12 -5.94 -9.85
C ALA A 304 14.91 -5.91 -11.17
N GLU A 305 14.88 -4.80 -11.91
CA GLU A 305 15.60 -4.66 -13.17
C GLU A 305 17.12 -4.54 -12.98
N ALA A 306 17.57 -3.71 -12.03
CA ALA A 306 18.98 -3.59 -11.69
C ALA A 306 19.58 -4.94 -11.31
N LYS A 307 18.83 -5.75 -10.54
CA LYS A 307 19.23 -7.12 -10.25
C LYS A 307 19.36 -7.99 -11.50
N ASN A 308 18.43 -7.91 -12.46
CA ASN A 308 18.54 -8.66 -13.72
C ASN A 308 19.80 -8.29 -14.50
N GLN A 309 20.22 -7.02 -14.37
CA GLN A 309 21.43 -6.48 -14.99
C GLN A 309 22.71 -6.71 -14.14
N ASN A 310 22.61 -7.35 -12.97
CA ASN A 310 23.70 -7.51 -12.00
C ASN A 310 24.31 -6.18 -11.53
N VAL A 311 23.48 -5.12 -11.45
CA VAL A 311 23.82 -3.80 -10.95
C VAL A 311 23.23 -3.62 -9.55
N ILE A 312 24.01 -3.04 -8.64
CA ILE A 312 23.59 -2.75 -7.27
C ILE A 312 23.23 -1.26 -7.13
N LEU A 313 22.03 -0.98 -6.60
CA LEU A 313 21.52 0.37 -6.43
C LEU A 313 21.98 0.99 -5.09
N PRO A 314 22.15 2.32 -5.03
CA PRO A 314 22.51 3.00 -3.80
C PRO A 314 21.34 2.96 -2.81
N MET A 315 21.65 3.17 -1.53
CA MET A 315 20.62 3.48 -0.54
C MET A 315 20.04 4.89 -0.75
N GLN A 316 18.88 5.14 -0.16
CA GLN A 316 18.38 6.49 0.00
C GLN A 316 19.40 7.32 0.80
N PRO A 317 19.82 8.51 0.30
CA PRO A 317 20.75 9.36 1.02
C PRO A 317 20.11 9.87 2.32
N LYS A 318 20.89 9.93 3.41
CA LYS A 318 20.42 10.40 4.73
C LYS A 318 20.10 11.89 4.75
N GLU A 319 20.92 12.67 4.07
CA GLU A 319 20.63 14.06 3.77
C GLU A 319 19.87 14.07 2.45
N GLU A 320 18.78 14.83 2.37
CA GLU A 320 18.26 15.22 1.06
C GLU A 320 19.45 15.86 0.32
N ARG A 321 19.93 15.21 -0.75
CA ARG A 321 20.93 15.80 -1.62
C ARG A 321 20.29 17.06 -2.19
N GLY A 322 20.62 18.20 -1.60
CA GLY A 322 19.85 19.42 -1.73
C GLY A 322 19.02 19.71 -0.48
N THR A 323 19.66 20.02 0.65
CA THR A 323 19.16 21.14 1.47
C THR A 323 19.23 22.37 0.60
N LEU A 324 18.18 22.51 -0.20
CA LEU A 324 17.67 23.74 -0.72
C LEU A 324 17.31 24.60 0.51
N GLU A 325 18.33 25.17 1.16
CA GLU A 325 18.16 26.36 2.02
C GLU A 325 17.43 27.47 1.23
N ASP A 326 17.47 27.40 -0.10
CA ASP A 326 16.47 27.95 -1.00
C ASP A 326 15.73 26.80 -1.68
N LYS A 327 14.41 26.61 -1.48
CA LYS A 327 13.60 25.75 -2.37
C LYS A 327 13.91 26.15 -3.83
N ALA A 328 14.79 25.42 -4.52
CA ALA A 328 14.96 25.57 -5.95
C ALA A 328 13.63 25.18 -6.57
N GLU A 329 12.86 26.21 -6.93
CA GLU A 329 11.71 26.05 -7.78
C GLU A 329 12.27 25.72 -9.17
N PHE A 330 12.11 24.48 -9.60
CA PHE A 330 12.40 24.10 -10.97
C PHE A 330 11.26 24.57 -11.86
N GLU A 331 11.59 25.18 -12.99
CA GLU A 331 10.58 25.58 -13.97
C GLU A 331 9.80 24.37 -14.47
N GLY A 332 8.47 24.52 -14.49
CA GLY A 332 7.55 23.48 -14.95
C GLY A 332 7.21 23.61 -16.43
N ALA A 333 6.06 23.05 -16.81
CA ALA A 333 5.57 23.14 -18.18
C ALA A 333 5.29 24.61 -18.58
N TYR A 334 5.75 24.98 -19.77
CA TYR A 334 5.41 26.25 -20.40
C TYR A 334 3.91 26.31 -20.73
N ARG A 335 3.26 27.44 -20.44
CA ARG A 335 1.86 27.70 -20.78
C ARG A 335 1.73 29.11 -21.33
N ASP A 336 1.13 29.22 -22.50
CA ASP A 336 0.83 30.50 -23.13
C ASP A 336 -0.54 30.48 -23.80
N ALA A 337 -1.18 31.66 -23.86
CA ALA A 337 -2.48 31.86 -24.48
C ALA A 337 -2.40 33.06 -25.43
N LEU A 338 -2.22 32.78 -26.72
CA LEU A 338 -2.01 33.80 -27.75
C LEU A 338 -3.20 34.77 -27.90
N LYS A 339 -4.44 34.30 -27.70
CA LYS A 339 -5.65 35.11 -27.81
C LYS A 339 -6.76 34.61 -26.90
N LEU A 340 -7.46 35.54 -26.24
CA LEU A 340 -8.68 35.27 -25.48
C LEU A 340 -9.92 35.50 -26.36
N GLY A 341 -10.93 34.63 -26.24
CA GLY A 341 -12.20 34.77 -26.96
C GLY A 341 -12.92 33.45 -27.18
N CYS A 342 -14.05 33.51 -27.88
CA CYS A 342 -14.76 32.33 -28.37
C CYS A 342 -14.20 31.94 -29.74
N PHE A 343 -13.77 30.69 -29.86
CA PHE A 343 -13.27 30.11 -31.11
C PHE A 343 -14.30 29.10 -31.60
N THR A 344 -14.99 29.40 -32.70
CA THR A 344 -16.11 28.60 -33.22
C THR A 344 -15.75 27.74 -34.43
N ASP A 345 -14.75 28.13 -35.21
CA ASP A 345 -14.43 27.51 -36.49
C ASP A 345 -13.00 26.95 -36.50
N GLY A 346 -12.84 25.68 -36.90
CA GLY A 346 -11.54 25.08 -37.19
C GLY A 346 -10.63 24.79 -35.99
N VAL A 347 -11.18 24.47 -34.81
CA VAL A 347 -10.37 24.12 -33.62
C VAL A 347 -9.78 22.72 -33.75
N GLY A 348 -8.45 22.64 -33.84
CA GLY A 348 -7.67 21.40 -33.76
C GLY A 348 -6.93 21.29 -32.42
N SER A 349 -6.80 20.07 -31.89
CA SER A 349 -6.01 19.77 -30.69
C SER A 349 -4.97 18.71 -31.03
N TYR A 350 -3.72 18.99 -30.65
CA TYR A 350 -2.58 18.11 -30.87
C TYR A 350 -1.89 17.91 -29.53
N ASP A 351 -1.56 16.66 -29.19
CA ASP A 351 -0.96 16.28 -27.92
C ASP A 351 0.18 15.29 -28.14
N LEU A 352 1.27 15.47 -27.38
CA LEU A 352 2.40 14.55 -27.40
C LEU A 352 2.09 13.35 -26.50
N SER A 353 2.12 12.15 -27.07
CA SER A 353 1.93 10.92 -26.31
C SER A 353 3.02 10.75 -25.25
N SER A 354 2.62 10.70 -23.98
CA SER A 354 3.51 10.46 -22.83
C SER A 354 4.75 11.36 -22.82
N ALA A 355 4.58 12.67 -23.06
CA ALA A 355 5.67 13.62 -23.28
C ALA A 355 6.89 13.42 -22.35
N TYR A 356 6.71 13.47 -21.02
CA TYR A 356 7.84 13.35 -20.08
C TYR A 356 8.51 11.97 -20.11
N PRO A 357 7.79 10.83 -20.02
CA PRO A 357 8.38 9.52 -20.24
C PRO A 357 9.16 9.40 -21.56
N SER A 358 8.62 9.94 -22.65
CA SER A 358 9.30 9.92 -23.95
C SER A 358 10.60 10.73 -23.91
N MET A 359 10.58 11.94 -23.34
CA MET A 359 11.79 12.76 -23.19
C MET A 359 12.84 12.10 -22.29
N ILE A 360 12.45 11.39 -21.22
CA ILE A 360 13.38 10.62 -20.38
C ILE A 360 14.14 9.59 -21.21
N VAL A 361 13.44 8.90 -22.12
CA VAL A 361 14.03 7.90 -23.02
C VAL A 361 14.88 8.56 -24.10
N ASP A 362 14.33 9.56 -24.80
CA ASP A 362 14.97 10.21 -25.95
C ASP A 362 16.28 10.91 -25.57
N PHE A 363 16.32 11.54 -24.39
CA PHE A 363 17.52 12.20 -23.88
C PHE A 363 18.37 11.31 -22.95
N CYS A 364 18.03 10.03 -22.80
CA CYS A 364 18.73 9.10 -21.91
C CYS A 364 18.92 9.67 -20.50
N LEU A 365 17.87 10.27 -19.92
CA LEU A 365 17.92 10.92 -18.61
C LEU A 365 18.03 9.88 -17.50
N ASP A 366 19.26 9.49 -17.20
CA ASP A 366 19.63 8.60 -16.10
C ASP A 366 20.72 9.26 -15.25
N PRO A 367 20.70 9.13 -13.91
CA PRO A 367 21.78 9.60 -13.05
C PRO A 367 23.19 9.15 -13.46
N SER A 368 23.34 7.99 -14.11
CA SER A 368 24.62 7.50 -14.63
C SER A 368 25.14 8.29 -15.83
N ASN A 369 24.27 9.02 -16.52
CA ASN A 369 24.57 9.76 -17.75
C ASN A 369 24.77 11.26 -17.49
N ILE A 370 24.73 11.69 -16.23
CA ILE A 370 24.98 13.09 -15.86
C ILE A 370 26.49 13.34 -15.79
N HIS A 371 27.00 14.09 -16.76
CA HIS A 371 28.39 14.55 -16.77
C HIS A 371 28.46 16.00 -16.28
N VAL A 372 29.32 16.27 -15.30
CA VAL A 372 29.62 17.65 -14.89
C VAL A 372 30.47 18.26 -16.01
N LEU A 373 29.89 19.20 -16.76
CA LEU A 373 30.64 19.99 -17.73
C LEU A 373 31.67 20.82 -16.98
N THR A 374 32.94 20.45 -17.07
CA THR A 374 34.04 21.36 -16.73
C THR A 374 34.13 22.41 -17.83
N ARG A 375 34.40 23.67 -17.45
CA ARG A 375 34.40 24.87 -18.33
C ARG A 375 35.24 24.77 -19.62
N ASP A 376 36.01 23.71 -19.81
CA ASP A 376 36.82 23.49 -21.00
C ASP A 376 36.01 23.01 -22.23
N TYR A 377 34.75 22.58 -22.06
CA TYR A 377 33.88 22.14 -23.16
C TYR A 377 33.31 23.28 -24.03
N GLU A 378 33.42 24.55 -23.63
CA GLU A 378 32.93 25.68 -24.45
C GLU A 378 33.82 26.01 -25.66
N LYS A 379 34.94 25.30 -25.85
CA LYS A 379 35.92 25.64 -26.91
C LYS A 379 35.91 24.77 -28.16
N GLU A 380 35.23 23.62 -28.19
CA GLU A 380 35.41 22.68 -29.31
C GLU A 380 34.26 22.55 -30.31
N ASP A 381 33.04 23.02 -30.04
CA ASP A 381 31.96 22.93 -31.04
C ASP A 381 31.47 24.30 -31.51
N LYS A 382 32.26 24.90 -32.41
CA LYS A 382 31.75 25.79 -33.46
C LYS A 382 31.84 25.04 -34.78
N PHE A 383 30.76 24.36 -35.16
CA PHE A 383 30.51 23.95 -36.54
C PHE A 383 29.80 25.05 -37.31
#